data_AF-A0A6B3ECL6-F1
#
_entry.id   AF-A0A6B3ECL6-F1
#
_cell.length_a   1.000
_cell.length_b   1.000
_cell.length_c   1.000
_cell.angle_alpha   90.00
_cell.angle_beta   90.00
_cell.angle_gamma   90.00
#
_symmetry.space_group_name_H-M   'P 1'
#
loop_
_entity.id
_entity.type
_entity.pdbx_description
1 polymer ?
#
loop_
_entity_poly.entity_id
_entity_poly.type
_entity_poly.pdbx_seq_one_letter_code
_entity_poly.pdbx_strand_id
1 'polypeptide(L)'
;SSDQFVEGTSWQYTGAVPHNVRGLATAMGGDAKLAAYLDSVLSDIRGAGGSHADLRNEPSIELPWEYDYIGQPWKTQRVVRQVQNELWPNDPAHWGVGNDDLGTMS
;
A
#
# COMPACT_ATOMS: atom_id res chain seq x y z
N SER A 1 13.77 10.70 4.43
CA SER A 1 13.40 11.90 5.22
C SER A 1 11.89 11.98 5.20
N SER A 2 11.27 12.12 6.38
CA SER A 2 9.83 12.31 6.58
C SER A 2 9.43 13.80 6.56
N ASP A 3 10.39 14.73 6.36
CA ASP A 3 10.18 16.17 6.56
C ASP A 3 9.23 16.83 5.54
N GLN A 4 8.77 16.08 4.54
CA GLN A 4 7.88 16.55 3.48
C GLN A 4 6.57 15.74 3.37
N PHE A 5 6.39 14.72 4.21
CA PHE A 5 5.26 13.79 4.15
C PHE A 5 4.59 13.70 5.52
N VAL A 6 3.26 13.69 5.56
CA VAL A 6 2.51 13.61 6.81
C VAL A 6 2.40 12.14 7.20
N GLU A 7 2.95 11.78 8.37
CA GLU A 7 2.81 10.44 8.97
C GLU A 7 3.22 9.29 8.02
N GLY A 8 4.22 9.55 7.18
CA GLY A 8 4.70 8.57 6.22
C GLY A 8 5.98 8.96 5.52
N THR A 9 6.34 8.18 4.51
CA THR A 9 7.53 8.38 3.68
C THR A 9 7.17 8.66 2.23
N SER A 10 8.16 9.13 1.46
CA SER A 10 8.03 9.27 0.02
C SER A 10 7.62 7.97 -0.66
N TRP A 11 8.03 6.82 -0.14
CA TRP A 11 7.68 5.52 -0.68
C TRP A 11 6.20 5.22 -0.51
N GLN A 12 5.60 5.55 0.63
CA GLN A 12 4.16 5.34 0.84
C GLN A 12 3.32 6.32 -0.01
N TYR A 13 3.79 7.56 -0.13
CA TYR A 13 3.09 8.59 -0.91
C TYR A 13 3.30 8.54 -2.43
N THR A 14 4.23 7.72 -2.94
CA THR A 14 4.51 7.67 -4.39
C THR A 14 3.30 7.19 -5.18
N GLY A 15 2.49 6.27 -4.62
CA GLY A 15 1.24 5.78 -5.20
C GLY A 15 0.05 6.74 -5.08
N ALA A 16 0.19 7.86 -4.36
CA ALA A 16 -0.93 8.77 -4.04
C ALA A 16 -1.38 9.64 -5.24
N VAL A 17 -1.61 9.02 -6.40
CA VAL A 17 -2.18 9.61 -7.63
C VAL A 17 -3.42 8.80 -8.05
N PRO A 18 -4.41 8.58 -7.17
CA PRO A 18 -5.50 7.61 -7.41
C PRO A 18 -6.40 7.99 -8.59
N HIS A 19 -6.43 9.27 -8.97
CA HIS A 19 -7.18 9.75 -10.12
C HIS A 19 -6.51 9.45 -11.46
N ASN A 20 -5.24 9.00 -11.47
CA ASN A 20 -4.48 8.76 -12.70
C ASN A 20 -3.32 7.76 -12.52
N VAL A 21 -3.61 6.54 -12.05
CA VAL A 21 -2.60 5.47 -11.89
C VAL A 21 -1.89 5.12 -13.20
N ARG A 22 -2.58 5.19 -14.35
CA ARG A 22 -1.96 4.99 -15.68
C ARG A 22 -0.95 6.10 -16.03
N GLY A 23 -1.24 7.33 -15.64
CA GLY A 23 -0.31 8.46 -15.76
C GLY A 23 0.91 8.29 -14.86
N LEU A 24 0.70 7.83 -13.62
CA LEU A 24 1.80 7.47 -12.71
C LEU A 24 2.70 6.38 -13.31
N ALA A 25 2.11 5.28 -13.80
CA ALA A 25 2.86 4.21 -14.47
C ALA A 25 3.70 4.75 -15.63
N THR A 26 3.12 5.62 -16.46
CA THR A 26 3.82 6.29 -17.57
C THR A 26 5.00 7.13 -17.09
N ALA A 27 4.80 7.96 -16.06
CA ALA A 27 5.84 8.80 -15.46
C ALA A 27 7.00 7.97 -14.86
N MET A 28 6.71 6.78 -14.35
CA MET A 28 7.70 5.85 -13.80
C MET A 28 8.47 5.07 -14.88
N GLY A 29 8.08 5.15 -16.15
CA GLY A 29 8.70 4.41 -17.25
C GLY A 29 7.94 3.14 -17.67
N GLY A 30 6.64 3.08 -17.40
CA GLY A 30 5.71 2.05 -17.84
C GLY A 30 5.30 1.05 -16.76
N ASP A 31 4.33 0.21 -17.08
CA ASP A 31 3.68 -0.76 -16.19
C ASP A 31 4.69 -1.66 -15.44
N ALA A 32 5.79 -2.06 -16.09
CA ALA A 32 6.83 -2.88 -15.45
C ALA A 32 7.58 -2.15 -14.33
N LYS A 33 7.75 -0.82 -14.44
CA LYS A 33 8.41 -0.01 -13.41
C LYS A 33 7.50 0.25 -12.23
N LEU A 34 6.22 0.52 -12.48
CA LEU A 34 5.23 0.60 -11.41
C LEU A 34 5.10 -0.75 -10.68
N ALA A 35 5.03 -1.87 -11.41
CA ALA A 35 5.01 -3.20 -10.81
C ALA A 35 6.22 -3.46 -9.91
N ALA A 36 7.43 -3.09 -10.34
CA ALA A 36 8.65 -3.29 -9.54
C ALA A 36 8.67 -2.43 -8.27
N TYR A 37 8.16 -1.20 -8.35
CA TYR A 37 7.94 -0.36 -7.18
C TYR A 37 6.92 -0.99 -6.22
N LEU A 38 5.76 -1.44 -6.73
CA LEU A 38 4.74 -2.09 -5.93
C LEU A 38 5.26 -3.38 -5.27
N ASP A 39 6.04 -4.18 -6.00
CA ASP A 39 6.66 -5.41 -5.49
C ASP A 39 7.63 -5.09 -4.34
N SER A 40 8.34 -3.95 -4.42
CA SER A 40 9.26 -3.49 -3.37
C SER A 40 8.54 -2.90 -2.16
N VAL A 41 7.64 -1.94 -2.38
CA VAL A 41 6.98 -1.22 -1.28
C VAL A 41 6.03 -2.13 -0.50
N LEU A 42 5.39 -3.11 -1.15
CA LEU A 42 4.49 -4.09 -0.53
C LEU A 42 5.19 -5.39 -0.10
N SER A 43 6.53 -5.46 -0.16
CA SER A 43 7.28 -6.63 0.34
C SER A 43 7.24 -6.77 1.87
N ASP A 44 6.95 -5.67 2.57
CA ASP A 44 6.59 -5.62 3.99
C ASP A 44 5.37 -4.69 4.12
N ILE A 45 4.31 -5.19 4.76
CA ILE A 45 3.03 -4.48 4.92
C ILE A 45 2.91 -3.73 6.25
N ARG A 46 3.92 -3.82 7.12
CA ARG A 46 3.97 -3.18 8.46
C ARG A 46 5.08 -2.14 8.58
N GLY A 47 5.62 -1.68 7.45
CA GLY A 47 6.75 -0.77 7.38
C GLY A 47 6.37 0.66 7.75
N ALA A 48 6.31 0.98 9.05
CA ALA A 48 6.01 2.33 9.59
C ALA A 48 7.06 3.41 9.25
N GLY A 49 8.00 3.13 8.35
CA GLY A 49 9.08 4.01 7.92
C GLY A 49 9.95 3.37 6.84
N GLY A 50 10.86 4.15 6.25
CA GLY A 50 11.78 3.64 5.23
C GLY A 50 11.15 3.52 3.84
N SER A 51 11.27 2.34 3.22
CA SER A 51 10.91 2.09 1.82
C SER A 51 9.71 1.15 1.62
N HIS A 52 8.94 0.91 2.69
CA HIS A 52 7.86 -0.07 2.70
C HIS A 52 6.52 0.57 3.07
N ALA A 53 5.44 -0.09 2.67
CA ALA A 53 4.08 0.28 3.01
C ALA A 53 3.81 0.02 4.49
N ASP A 54 3.00 0.88 5.10
CA ASP A 54 2.32 0.54 6.35
C ASP A 54 0.82 0.45 6.07
N LEU A 55 0.33 -0.76 5.78
CA LEU A 55 -1.09 -1.00 5.50
C LEU A 55 -1.98 -0.91 6.73
N ARG A 56 -1.44 -0.45 7.85
CA ARG A 56 -2.17 -0.08 9.07
C ARG A 56 -2.41 1.44 9.16
N ASN A 57 -1.94 2.21 8.17
CA ASN A 57 -2.05 3.66 8.08
C ASN A 57 -2.57 4.08 6.69
N GLU A 58 -3.37 5.15 6.63
CA GLU A 58 -4.14 5.54 5.43
C GLU A 58 -3.31 5.79 4.17
N PRO A 59 -2.09 6.37 4.21
CA PRO A 59 -1.34 6.64 2.98
C PRO A 59 -1.01 5.41 2.15
N SER A 60 -1.00 4.22 2.76
CA SER A 60 -0.60 2.99 2.07
C SER A 60 -1.77 2.12 1.62
N ILE A 61 -2.99 2.32 2.17
CA ILE A 61 -4.07 1.33 2.03
C ILE A 61 -4.57 1.15 0.59
N GLU A 62 -4.29 2.10 -0.32
CA GLU A 62 -4.68 2.00 -1.72
C GLU A 62 -3.66 1.22 -2.58
N LEU A 63 -2.39 1.16 -2.17
CA LEU A 63 -1.28 0.68 -2.99
C LEU A 63 -1.51 -0.73 -3.61
N PRO A 64 -2.05 -1.74 -2.88
CA PRO A 64 -2.28 -3.05 -3.49
C PRO A 64 -3.22 -3.04 -4.70
N TRP A 65 -4.14 -2.07 -4.81
CA TRP A 65 -5.15 -2.01 -5.87
C TRP A 65 -4.54 -1.46 -7.17
N GLU A 66 -3.42 -0.74 -7.11
CA GLU A 66 -2.73 -0.23 -8.29
C GLU A 66 -2.27 -1.36 -9.25
N TYR A 67 -2.03 -2.58 -8.74
CA TYR A 67 -1.73 -3.76 -9.57
C TYR A 67 -2.84 -4.05 -10.60
N ASP A 68 -4.10 -3.77 -10.28
CA ASP A 68 -5.23 -3.98 -11.20
C ASP A 68 -5.09 -3.06 -12.43
N TYR A 69 -4.61 -1.84 -12.25
CA TYR A 69 -4.44 -0.83 -13.30
C TYR A 69 -3.28 -1.12 -14.26
N ILE A 70 -2.40 -2.06 -13.90
CA ILE A 70 -1.27 -2.51 -14.73
C ILE A 70 -1.39 -3.98 -15.14
N GLY A 71 -2.61 -4.55 -15.06
CA GLY A 71 -2.91 -5.88 -15.56
C GLY A 71 -2.28 -7.02 -14.73
N GLN A 72 -2.00 -6.79 -13.44
CA GLN A 72 -1.48 -7.80 -12.52
C GLN A 72 -2.41 -8.12 -11.33
N PRO A 73 -3.72 -8.34 -11.55
CA PRO A 73 -4.70 -8.42 -10.46
C PRO A 73 -4.48 -9.58 -9.48
N TRP A 74 -3.75 -10.63 -9.89
CA TRP A 74 -3.40 -11.73 -8.97
C TRP A 74 -2.47 -11.26 -7.84
N LYS A 75 -1.71 -10.18 -8.05
CA LYS A 75 -0.88 -9.57 -6.99
C LYS A 75 -1.72 -8.78 -6.00
N THR A 76 -2.72 -8.03 -6.46
CA THR A 76 -3.75 -7.40 -5.61
C THR A 76 -4.36 -8.44 -4.69
N GLN A 77 -4.89 -9.53 -5.27
CA GLN A 77 -5.56 -10.60 -4.52
C GLN A 77 -4.65 -11.23 -3.46
N ARG A 78 -3.37 -11.43 -3.78
CA ARG A 78 -2.37 -11.98 -2.86
C ARG A 78 -2.14 -11.04 -1.67
N VAL A 79 -1.88 -9.76 -1.93
CA VAL A 79 -1.57 -8.79 -0.87
C VAL A 79 -2.81 -8.52 0.00
N VAL A 80 -4.00 -8.35 -0.61
CA VAL A 80 -5.25 -8.17 0.14
C VAL A 80 -5.52 -9.37 1.05
N ARG A 81 -5.29 -10.61 0.57
CA ARG A 81 -5.45 -11.81 1.40
C ARG A 81 -4.44 -11.84 2.55
N GLN A 82 -3.20 -11.43 2.29
CA GLN A 82 -2.17 -11.32 3.32
C GLN A 82 -2.61 -10.34 4.41
N VAL A 83 -3.05 -9.14 4.01
CA VAL A 83 -3.57 -8.11 4.90
C VAL A 83 -4.71 -8.63 5.77
N GLN A 84 -5.72 -9.26 5.17
CA GLN A 84 -6.85 -9.84 5.91
C GLN A 84 -6.39 -10.86 6.95
N ASN A 85 -5.46 -11.75 6.58
CA ASN A 85 -5.02 -12.81 7.47
C ASN A 85 -4.09 -12.31 8.59
N GLU A 86 -3.25 -11.32 8.33
CA GLU A 86 -2.20 -10.89 9.24
C GLU A 86 -2.55 -9.66 10.07
N LEU A 87 -3.33 -8.73 9.50
CA LEU A 87 -3.67 -7.46 10.14
C LEU A 87 -5.10 -7.46 10.70
N TRP A 88 -6.06 -8.10 10.01
CA TRP A 88 -7.46 -8.23 10.45
C TRP A 88 -7.91 -9.69 10.66
N PRO A 89 -7.20 -10.50 11.46
CA PRO A 89 -7.67 -11.85 11.74
C PRO A 89 -9.03 -11.77 12.47
N ASN A 90 -9.84 -12.82 12.31
CA ASN A 90 -11.06 -13.02 13.10
C ASN A 90 -10.71 -13.49 14.53
N ASP A 91 -9.82 -12.75 15.17
CA ASP A 91 -9.33 -12.93 16.53
C ASP A 91 -8.90 -11.55 17.06
N PRO A 92 -9.79 -10.86 17.81
CA PRO A 92 -9.53 -9.53 18.36
C PRO A 92 -8.26 -9.42 19.20
N ALA A 93 -7.76 -10.52 19.78
CA ALA A 93 -6.52 -10.51 20.54
C ALA A 93 -5.27 -10.36 19.66
N HIS A 94 -5.41 -10.61 18.36
CA HIS A 94 -4.31 -10.62 17.38
C HIS A 94 -4.49 -9.57 16.29
N TRP A 95 -5.34 -8.56 16.49
CA TRP A 95 -5.45 -7.43 15.57
C TRP A 95 -4.10 -6.74 15.43
N GLY A 96 -3.63 -6.65 14.19
CA GLY A 96 -2.31 -6.13 13.85
C GLY A 96 -2.32 -4.67 13.45
N VAL A 97 -3.46 -3.99 13.55
CA VAL A 97 -3.76 -2.68 12.96
C VAL A 97 -3.47 -1.53 13.93
N GLY A 98 -3.32 -0.32 13.38
CA GLY A 98 -3.18 0.92 14.15
C GLY A 98 -4.52 1.38 14.73
N ASN A 99 -4.67 2.70 14.82
CA ASN A 99 -5.97 3.37 14.98
C ASN A 99 -6.93 2.95 13.86
N ASP A 100 -8.23 2.91 14.19
CA ASP A 100 -9.29 2.64 13.22
C ASP A 100 -9.67 3.89 12.39
N ASP A 101 -9.19 5.07 12.81
CA ASP A 101 -9.43 6.38 12.20
C ASP A 101 -10.88 6.63 11.81
N LEU A 102 -11.73 6.54 12.83
CA LEU A 102 -13.18 6.78 12.74
C LEU A 102 -13.86 5.89 11.67
N GLY A 103 -13.40 4.64 11.53
CA GLY A 103 -13.95 3.65 10.62
C GLY A 103 -13.28 3.60 9.24
N THR A 104 -12.15 4.29 9.04
CA THR A 104 -11.40 4.24 7.78
C THR A 104 -10.81 2.86 7.54
N MET A 105 -10.41 2.18 8.62
CA MET A 105 -9.72 0.89 8.58
C MET A 105 -10.67 -0.33 8.72
N SER A 106 -11.99 -0.09 8.75
CA SER A 106 -13.05 -1.09 9.01
C SER A 106 -13.73 -1.63 7.75
#